data_AF-A0A0S2W2D8-F1
#
_entry.id   AF-A0A0S2W2D8-F1
#
_cell.length_a   1.000
_cell.length_b   1.000
_cell.length_c   1.000
_cell.angle_alpha   90.00
_cell.angle_beta   90.00
_cell.angle_gamma   90.00
#
_symmetry.space_group_name_H-M   'P 1'
#
loop_
_entity.id
_entity.type
_entity.pdbx_description
1 polymer ?
#
loop_
_entity_poly.entity_id
_entity_poly.type
_entity_poly.pdbx_seq_one_letter_code
_entity_poly.pdbx_strand_id
1 'polypeptide(L)'
;MKRNGTCAMTGHRPTRFRFKYDENNNGCKRIKKRIRDQLVQLYEQGFRQFWVGGALGVDMWAGEILLRLKEQPEYSEIQLMIALPFEGHDANWEERSRRRMAFLIKHSTETVIVGEKGSSTATNYRRRNEYMVDHADCLLAVYDNDRSIRSGTGMTVNYARKQGLPIILIHPDTAAVSRESFER
;
A
#
# COMPACT_ATOMS: atom_id res chain seq x y z
N MET A 1 -16.41 -10.92 19.73
CA MET A 1 -16.15 -9.70 18.93
C MET A 1 -15.87 -10.12 17.49
N LYS A 2 -16.51 -9.50 16.49
CA LYS A 2 -16.11 -9.73 15.08
C LYS A 2 -14.68 -9.21 14.93
N ARG A 3 -13.78 -10.02 14.36
CA ARG A 3 -12.43 -9.58 14.04
C ARG A 3 -12.52 -8.52 12.94
N ASN A 4 -11.92 -7.36 13.15
CA ASN A 4 -11.81 -6.34 12.10
C ASN A 4 -10.97 -6.89 10.95
N GLY A 5 -11.38 -6.66 9.71
CA GLY A 5 -10.59 -7.05 8.54
C GLY A 5 -9.34 -6.18 8.39
N THR A 6 -8.25 -6.79 7.94
CA THR A 6 -6.97 -6.12 7.68
C THR A 6 -6.62 -6.18 6.20
N CYS A 7 -6.31 -5.03 5.58
CA CYS A 7 -5.89 -4.95 4.18
C CYS A 7 -4.44 -4.50 4.08
N ALA A 8 -3.62 -5.19 3.28
CA ALA A 8 -2.31 -4.71 2.87
C ALA A 8 -2.39 -3.94 1.55
N MET A 9 -1.59 -2.88 1.44
CA MET A 9 -1.47 -2.06 0.24
C MET A 9 -0.09 -2.25 -0.40
N THR A 10 -0.06 -2.34 -1.72
CA THR A 10 1.21 -2.30 -2.47
C THR A 10 1.03 -1.65 -3.83
N GLY A 11 2.11 -1.14 -4.41
CA GLY A 11 2.07 -0.64 -5.77
C GLY A 11 3.40 -0.11 -6.24
N HIS A 12 3.41 0.36 -7.47
CA HIS A 12 4.63 0.84 -8.10
C HIS A 12 5.15 2.15 -7.49
N ARG A 13 6.47 2.33 -7.58
CA ARG A 13 7.13 3.62 -7.34
C ARG A 13 6.75 4.60 -8.46
N PRO A 14 6.84 5.93 -8.22
CA PRO A 14 6.50 6.96 -9.21
C PRO A 14 7.16 6.72 -10.59
N THR A 15 8.40 6.24 -10.60
CA THR A 15 9.19 6.00 -11.82
C THR A 15 8.56 5.02 -12.82
N ARG A 16 7.66 4.11 -12.40
CA ARG A 16 6.94 3.20 -13.32
C ARG A 16 5.88 3.94 -14.16
N PHE A 17 5.29 5.00 -13.64
CA PHE A 17 4.18 5.68 -14.31
C PHE A 17 4.69 6.64 -15.38
N ARG A 18 3.89 6.87 -16.43
CA ARG A 18 4.20 7.86 -17.48
C ARG A 18 4.35 9.28 -16.89
N PHE A 19 3.54 9.61 -15.90
CA PHE A 19 3.57 10.91 -15.20
C PHE A 19 4.67 11.03 -14.14
N LYS A 20 5.43 9.96 -13.87
CA LYS A 20 6.51 9.94 -12.87
C LYS A 20 6.04 10.51 -11.52
N TYR A 21 6.60 11.63 -11.09
CA TYR A 21 6.32 12.29 -9.82
C TYR A 21 5.23 13.39 -9.92
N ASP A 22 4.69 13.66 -11.12
CA ASP A 22 3.61 14.63 -11.31
C ASP A 22 2.27 14.05 -10.81
N GLU A 23 1.98 14.30 -9.53
CA GLU A 23 0.73 13.89 -8.90
C GLU A 23 -0.48 14.74 -9.33
N ASN A 24 -0.28 15.84 -10.09
CA ASN A 24 -1.37 16.64 -10.64
C ASN A 24 -1.90 16.07 -11.97
N ASN A 25 -1.15 15.18 -12.60
CA ASN A 25 -1.54 14.50 -13.82
C ASN A 25 -2.88 13.76 -13.65
N ASN A 26 -3.72 13.81 -14.68
CA ASN A 26 -5.04 13.16 -14.69
C ASN A 26 -4.96 11.64 -14.46
N GLY A 27 -3.89 10.99 -14.94
CA GLY A 27 -3.63 9.57 -14.67
C GLY A 27 -3.40 9.29 -13.19
N CYS A 28 -2.57 10.09 -12.53
CA CYS A 28 -2.32 9.95 -11.09
C CYS A 28 -3.60 10.19 -10.27
N LYS A 29 -4.34 11.27 -10.58
CA LYS A 29 -5.63 11.57 -9.95
C LYS A 29 -6.63 10.44 -10.11
N ARG A 30 -6.70 9.83 -11.30
CA ARG A 30 -7.58 8.68 -11.58
C ARG A 30 -7.21 7.46 -10.74
N ILE A 31 -5.92 7.12 -10.63
CA ILE A 31 -5.45 6.02 -9.78
C ILE A 31 -5.78 6.29 -8.31
N LYS A 32 -5.48 7.49 -7.80
CA LYS A 32 -5.81 7.89 -6.41
C LYS A 32 -7.31 7.80 -6.13
N LYS A 33 -8.16 8.24 -7.07
CA LYS A 33 -9.61 8.07 -6.97
C LYS A 33 -9.99 6.60 -6.85
N ARG A 34 -9.41 5.71 -7.67
CA ARG A 34 -9.69 4.27 -7.61
C ARG A 34 -9.17 3.61 -6.33
N ILE A 35 -8.02 4.01 -5.83
CA ILE A 35 -7.53 3.58 -4.51
C ILE A 35 -8.56 3.95 -3.44
N ARG A 36 -9.00 5.22 -3.41
CA ARG A 36 -10.04 5.69 -2.48
C ARG A 36 -11.32 4.85 -2.59
N ASP A 37 -11.83 4.65 -3.81
CA ASP A 37 -13.07 3.88 -4.04
C ASP A 37 -12.96 2.46 -3.49
N GLN A 38 -11.82 1.78 -3.67
CA GLN A 38 -11.61 0.42 -3.14
C GLN A 38 -11.43 0.40 -1.62
N LEU A 39 -10.76 1.39 -1.03
CA LEU A 39 -10.62 1.49 0.42
C LEU A 39 -11.97 1.70 1.11
N VAL A 40 -12.85 2.52 0.52
CA VAL A 40 -14.23 2.70 1.01
C VAL A 40 -15.01 1.38 0.94
N GLN A 41 -14.95 0.66 -0.18
CA GLN A 41 -15.62 -0.64 -0.32
C GLN A 41 -15.11 -1.68 0.69
N LEU A 42 -13.81 -1.71 0.97
CA LEU A 42 -13.24 -2.58 2.01
C LEU A 42 -13.73 -2.17 3.39
N TYR A 43 -13.80 -0.88 3.68
CA TYR A 43 -14.33 -0.39 4.96
C TYR A 43 -15.79 -0.80 5.17
N GLU A 44 -16.63 -0.67 4.15
CA GLU A 44 -18.03 -1.12 4.16
C GLU A 44 -18.15 -2.64 4.42
N GLN A 45 -17.15 -3.42 3.99
CA GLN A 45 -17.06 -4.87 4.23
C GLN A 45 -16.53 -5.23 5.62
N GLY A 46 -16.24 -4.25 6.48
CA GLY A 46 -15.77 -4.48 7.85
C GLY A 46 -14.25 -4.43 8.03
N PHE A 47 -13.49 -4.02 7.01
CA PHE A 47 -12.06 -3.75 7.17
C PHE A 47 -11.87 -2.46 7.96
N ARG A 48 -10.91 -2.47 8.89
CA ARG A 48 -10.55 -1.29 9.70
C ARG A 48 -9.06 -1.02 9.72
N GLN A 49 -8.24 -2.05 9.56
CA GLN A 49 -6.78 -1.92 9.56
C GLN A 49 -6.24 -1.94 8.15
N PHE A 50 -5.35 -0.99 7.84
CA PHE A 50 -4.77 -0.84 6.51
C PHE A 50 -3.26 -0.65 6.60
N TRP A 51 -2.51 -1.66 6.15
CA TRP A 51 -1.05 -1.62 6.07
C TRP A 51 -0.57 -0.94 4.80
N VAL A 52 0.30 0.05 4.95
CA VAL A 52 1.13 0.59 3.88
C VAL A 52 2.61 0.40 4.23
N GLY A 53 3.48 0.35 3.24
CA GLY A 53 4.89 0.05 3.51
C GLY A 53 5.85 1.24 3.44
N GLY A 54 5.33 2.45 3.56
CA GLY A 54 6.12 3.66 3.77
C GLY A 54 7.06 4.02 2.61
N ALA A 55 6.66 3.78 1.36
CA ALA A 55 7.46 4.17 0.20
C ALA A 55 6.81 5.27 -0.65
N LEU A 56 7.60 5.91 -1.53
CA LEU A 56 7.07 6.86 -2.51
C LEU A 56 6.08 6.19 -3.48
N GLY A 57 5.16 7.00 -4.00
CA GLY A 57 4.14 6.55 -4.93
C GLY A 57 2.94 5.97 -4.21
N VAL A 58 2.52 4.75 -4.61
CA VAL A 58 1.26 4.15 -4.17
C VAL A 58 1.16 4.00 -2.65
N ASP A 59 2.21 3.55 -1.96
CA ASP A 59 2.21 3.42 -0.49
C ASP A 59 1.92 4.78 0.18
N MET A 60 2.59 5.86 -0.25
CA MET A 60 2.37 7.22 0.23
C MET A 60 0.94 7.71 -0.07
N TRP A 61 0.48 7.53 -1.31
CA TRP A 61 -0.85 7.98 -1.73
C TRP A 61 -1.95 7.27 -0.95
N ALA A 62 -1.81 5.96 -0.73
CA ALA A 62 -2.75 5.17 0.05
C ALA A 62 -2.80 5.67 1.51
N GLY A 63 -1.64 5.89 2.15
CA GLY A 63 -1.58 6.41 3.51
C GLY A 63 -2.28 7.77 3.66
N GLU A 64 -2.02 8.69 2.72
CA GLU A 64 -2.68 10.01 2.71
C GLU A 64 -4.19 9.92 2.49
N ILE A 65 -4.63 9.06 1.56
CA ILE A 65 -6.07 8.83 1.32
C ILE A 65 -6.74 8.27 2.57
N LEU A 66 -6.11 7.32 3.27
CA LEU A 66 -6.63 6.73 4.50
C LEU A 66 -6.79 7.76 5.61
N LEU A 67 -5.81 8.64 5.82
CA LEU A 67 -5.93 9.71 6.82
C LEU A 67 -7.04 10.70 6.46
N ARG A 68 -7.18 11.07 5.18
CA ARG A 68 -8.26 11.96 4.72
C ARG A 68 -9.65 11.33 4.80
N LEU A 69 -9.75 10.01 4.64
CA LEU A 69 -10.99 9.29 4.92
C LEU A 69 -11.29 9.32 6.40
N LYS A 70 -10.31 9.02 7.26
CA LYS A 70 -10.46 9.01 8.72
C LYS A 70 -10.94 10.33 9.34
N GLU A 71 -10.66 11.46 8.70
CA GLU A 71 -11.18 12.78 9.09
C GLU A 71 -12.72 12.87 9.04
N GLN A 72 -13.39 11.99 8.28
CA GLN A 72 -14.84 11.97 8.15
C GLN A 72 -15.45 11.06 9.24
N PRO A 73 -16.56 11.47 9.91
CA PRO A 73 -17.17 10.70 10.99
C PRO A 73 -17.48 9.24 10.63
N GLU A 74 -17.93 8.99 9.40
CA GLU A 74 -18.33 7.68 8.89
C GLU A 74 -17.15 6.69 8.81
N TYR A 75 -15.93 7.20 8.63
CA TYR A 75 -14.70 6.40 8.47
C TYR A 75 -13.73 6.56 9.66
N SER A 76 -14.21 7.08 10.79
CA SER A 76 -13.40 7.38 11.97
C SER A 76 -12.68 6.16 12.57
N GLU A 77 -13.17 4.95 12.32
CA GLU A 77 -12.57 3.69 12.76
C GLU A 77 -11.37 3.23 11.91
N ILE A 78 -10.98 3.96 10.86
CA ILE A 78 -9.79 3.63 10.06
C ILE A 78 -8.52 3.66 10.93
N GLN A 79 -7.75 2.58 10.84
CA GLN A 79 -6.44 2.42 11.46
C GLN A 79 -5.38 2.30 10.35
N LEU A 80 -4.56 3.35 10.20
CA LEU A 80 -3.41 3.34 9.31
C LEU A 80 -2.25 2.66 10.01
N MET A 81 -1.72 1.59 9.42
CA MET A 81 -0.58 0.84 9.92
C MET A 81 0.58 1.00 8.93
N ILE A 82 1.81 1.18 9.42
CA ILE A 82 2.98 1.45 8.57
C ILE A 82 4.09 0.43 8.84
N ALA A 83 4.43 -0.37 7.83
CA ALA A 83 5.56 -1.28 7.89
C ALA A 83 6.76 -0.67 7.15
N LEU A 84 7.78 -0.24 7.88
CA LEU A 84 9.00 0.33 7.33
C LEU A 84 10.03 -0.76 7.04
N PRO A 85 10.78 -0.65 5.92
CA PRO A 85 11.78 -1.65 5.58
C PRO A 85 13.01 -1.57 6.49
N PHE A 86 13.43 -0.38 6.92
CA PHE A 86 14.54 -0.18 7.86
C PHE A 86 14.51 1.28 8.35
N GLU A 87 15.22 1.57 9.44
CA GLU A 87 15.37 2.93 9.97
C GLU A 87 16.08 3.84 8.96
N GLY A 88 15.54 5.05 8.71
CA GLY A 88 16.13 6.01 7.77
C GLY A 88 15.97 5.64 6.29
N HIS A 89 14.98 4.82 5.93
CA HIS A 89 14.74 4.41 4.53
C HIS A 89 14.40 5.57 3.58
N ASP A 90 14.02 6.72 4.13
CA ASP A 90 13.69 7.96 3.41
C ASP A 90 14.80 9.02 3.45
N ALA A 91 16.00 8.70 3.98
CA ALA A 91 17.09 9.66 4.18
C ALA A 91 17.47 10.43 2.89
N ASN A 92 17.39 9.76 1.73
CA ASN A 92 17.73 10.32 0.43
C ASN A 92 16.55 10.97 -0.30
N TRP A 93 15.39 11.10 0.34
CA TRP A 93 14.22 11.73 -0.28
C TRP A 93 14.30 13.26 -0.14
N GLU A 94 13.71 13.95 -1.12
CA GLU A 94 13.48 15.39 -1.02
C GLU A 94 12.68 15.73 0.24
N GLU A 95 12.94 16.92 0.79
CA GLU A 95 12.35 17.37 2.06
C GLU A 95 10.81 17.27 2.06
N ARG A 96 10.15 17.67 0.97
CA ARG A 96 8.71 17.55 0.83
C ARG A 96 8.22 16.12 1.08
N SER A 97 8.91 15.13 0.52
CA SER A 97 8.53 13.72 0.65
C SER A 97 8.82 13.16 2.04
N ARG A 98 9.93 13.57 2.67
CA ARG A 98 10.23 13.22 4.08
C ARG A 98 9.18 13.79 5.03
N ARG A 99 8.76 15.05 4.84
CA ARG A 99 7.67 15.66 5.62
C ARG A 99 6.35 14.91 5.49
N ARG A 100 6.00 14.45 4.28
CA ARG A 100 4.82 13.61 4.04
C ARG A 100 4.92 12.27 4.80
N MET A 101 6.07 11.60 4.74
CA MET A 101 6.28 10.34 5.46
C MET A 101 6.20 10.52 6.98
N ALA A 102 6.86 11.57 7.51
CA ALA A 102 6.81 11.90 8.93
C ALA A 102 5.37 12.20 9.40
N PHE A 103 4.57 12.88 8.57
CA PHE A 103 3.16 13.10 8.85
C PHE A 103 2.38 11.78 8.94
N LEU A 104 2.57 10.87 7.97
CA LEU A 104 1.94 9.56 8.01
C LEU A 104 2.33 8.76 9.27
N ILE A 105 3.62 8.73 9.63
CA ILE A 105 4.10 8.05 10.84
C ILE A 105 3.44 8.63 12.08
N LYS A 106 3.44 9.95 12.23
CA LYS A 106 2.84 10.66 13.38
C LYS A 106 1.34 10.35 13.57
N HIS A 107 0.61 10.16 12.48
CA HIS A 107 -0.84 9.95 12.50
C HIS A 107 -1.24 8.49 12.26
N SER A 108 -0.27 7.58 12.14
CA SER A 108 -0.52 6.13 12.09
C SER A 108 -0.97 5.61 13.45
N THR A 109 -1.77 4.56 13.44
CA THR A 109 -2.11 3.79 14.64
C THR A 109 -0.91 2.96 15.11
N GLU A 110 -0.14 2.42 14.17
CA GLU A 110 1.08 1.66 14.45
C GLU A 110 2.11 1.87 13.35
N THR A 111 3.38 1.97 13.74
CA THR A 111 4.52 1.91 12.82
C THR A 111 5.51 0.86 13.32
N VAL A 112 5.87 -0.09 12.46
CA VAL A 112 6.84 -1.15 12.75
C VAL A 112 8.00 -1.09 11.76
N ILE A 113 9.22 -1.32 12.24
CA ILE A 113 10.40 -1.51 11.39
C ILE A 113 10.65 -3.01 11.26
N VAL A 114 10.45 -3.55 10.06
CA VAL A 114 10.47 -5.00 9.83
C VAL A 114 11.87 -5.51 9.49
N GLY A 115 12.66 -4.72 8.77
CA GLY A 115 13.98 -5.16 8.34
C GLY A 115 15.02 -5.16 9.45
N GLU A 116 16.10 -5.85 9.17
CA GLU A 116 17.17 -6.13 10.12
C GLU A 116 18.42 -5.33 9.77
N LYS A 117 19.11 -4.83 10.79
CA LYS A 117 20.41 -4.16 10.62
C LYS A 117 21.42 -5.17 10.05
N GLY A 118 22.19 -4.76 9.03
CA GLY A 118 23.17 -5.62 8.35
C GLY A 118 22.60 -6.44 7.17
N SER A 119 21.28 -6.54 7.02
CA SER A 119 20.67 -7.12 5.81
C SER A 119 20.70 -6.15 4.64
N SER A 120 20.73 -6.69 3.41
CA SER A 120 20.68 -5.86 2.20
C SER A 120 19.37 -5.06 2.13
N THR A 121 19.41 -3.88 1.51
CA THR A 121 18.22 -3.04 1.27
C THR A 121 17.11 -3.83 0.57
N ALA A 122 17.45 -4.62 -0.46
CA ALA A 122 16.49 -5.42 -1.20
C ALA A 122 15.82 -6.49 -0.31
N THR A 123 16.60 -7.15 0.56
CA THR A 123 16.08 -8.12 1.53
C THR A 123 15.11 -7.45 2.50
N ASN A 124 15.45 -6.27 3.02
CA ASN A 124 14.60 -5.54 3.95
C ASN A 124 13.27 -5.07 3.32
N TYR A 125 13.31 -4.59 2.07
CA TYR A 125 12.08 -4.30 1.32
C TYR A 125 11.22 -5.54 1.09
N ARG A 126 11.83 -6.70 0.80
CA ARG A 126 11.12 -7.96 0.63
C ARG A 126 10.46 -8.41 1.94
N ARG A 127 11.23 -8.47 3.04
CA ARG A 127 10.72 -8.85 4.37
C ARG A 127 9.55 -7.97 4.80
N ARG A 128 9.67 -6.66 4.60
CA ARG A 128 8.57 -5.71 4.83
C ARG A 128 7.32 -6.07 4.04
N ASN A 129 7.46 -6.42 2.75
CA ASN A 129 6.31 -6.77 1.92
C ASN A 129 5.65 -8.08 2.36
N GLU A 130 6.46 -9.10 2.68
CA GLU A 130 5.98 -10.39 3.18
C GLU A 130 5.26 -10.20 4.52
N TYR A 131 5.83 -9.43 5.45
CA TYR A 131 5.20 -9.07 6.72
C TYR A 131 3.80 -8.46 6.55
N MET A 132 3.63 -7.47 5.66
CA MET A 132 2.31 -6.88 5.43
C MET A 132 1.31 -7.90 4.88
N VAL A 133 1.74 -8.79 3.98
CA VAL A 133 0.86 -9.83 3.41
C VAL A 133 0.47 -10.86 4.48
N ASP A 134 1.41 -11.28 5.33
CA ASP A 134 1.18 -12.26 6.40
C ASP A 134 0.20 -11.74 7.47
N HIS A 135 0.07 -10.41 7.62
CA HIS A 135 -0.83 -9.77 8.58
C HIS A 135 -2.15 -9.27 7.96
N ALA A 136 -2.42 -9.61 6.70
CA ALA A 136 -3.61 -9.15 5.98
C ALA A 136 -4.61 -10.27 5.69
N ASP A 137 -5.88 -9.88 5.55
CA ASP A 137 -7.00 -10.68 5.05
C ASP A 137 -7.28 -10.41 3.56
N CYS A 138 -6.75 -9.31 3.00
CA CYS A 138 -6.84 -8.94 1.59
C CYS A 138 -5.61 -8.12 1.16
N LEU A 139 -5.19 -8.26 -0.09
CA LEU A 139 -4.20 -7.38 -0.71
C LEU A 139 -4.88 -6.46 -1.73
N LEU A 140 -4.70 -5.15 -1.61
CA LEU A 140 -5.03 -4.18 -2.66
C LEU A 140 -3.73 -3.69 -3.31
N ALA A 141 -3.56 -3.98 -4.61
CA ALA A 141 -2.34 -3.69 -5.35
C ALA A 141 -2.59 -2.81 -6.58
N VAL A 142 -1.78 -1.77 -6.77
CA VAL A 142 -1.70 -1.05 -8.06
C VAL A 142 -0.66 -1.73 -8.94
N TYR A 143 -1.12 -2.61 -9.82
CA TYR A 143 -0.29 -3.52 -10.62
C TYR A 143 -1.05 -3.99 -11.86
N ASP A 144 -0.35 -4.07 -12.99
CA ASP A 144 -0.88 -4.48 -14.31
C ASP A 144 -0.86 -6.00 -14.52
N ASN A 145 -0.36 -6.77 -13.55
CA ASN A 145 -0.10 -8.20 -13.71
C ASN A 145 0.92 -8.53 -14.82
N ASP A 146 1.71 -7.55 -15.27
CA ASP A 146 2.77 -7.79 -16.24
C ASP A 146 3.93 -8.54 -15.57
N ARG A 147 4.02 -9.84 -15.88
CA ARG A 147 5.05 -10.74 -15.35
C ARG A 147 6.34 -10.74 -16.17
N SER A 148 6.40 -9.99 -17.27
CA SER A 148 7.60 -9.89 -18.11
C SER A 148 8.73 -9.11 -17.41
N ILE A 149 8.38 -8.21 -16.48
CA ILE A 149 9.34 -7.40 -15.72
C ILE A 149 9.28 -7.76 -14.24
N ARG A 150 10.42 -8.21 -13.69
CA ARG A 150 10.54 -8.45 -12.25
C ARG A 150 10.44 -7.12 -11.49
N SER A 151 9.41 -6.98 -10.67
CA SER A 151 9.20 -5.80 -9.83
C SER A 151 8.92 -6.19 -8.38
N GLY A 152 9.23 -5.28 -7.45
CA GLY A 152 8.89 -5.45 -6.03
C GLY A 152 7.39 -5.71 -5.82
N THR A 153 6.55 -4.94 -6.51
CA THR A 153 5.09 -5.08 -6.51
C THR A 153 4.64 -6.45 -7.02
N GLY A 154 5.19 -6.91 -8.16
CA GLY A 154 4.87 -8.23 -8.71
C GLY A 154 5.31 -9.37 -7.79
N MET A 155 6.46 -9.23 -7.11
CA MET A 155 6.89 -10.19 -6.08
C MET A 155 5.91 -10.25 -4.91
N THR A 156 5.43 -9.10 -4.41
CA THR A 156 4.41 -9.04 -3.34
C THR A 156 3.10 -9.69 -3.76
N VAL A 157 2.59 -9.37 -4.95
CA VAL A 157 1.34 -9.96 -5.47
C VAL A 157 1.49 -11.48 -5.61
N ASN A 158 2.61 -11.95 -6.16
CA ASN A 158 2.85 -13.39 -6.27
C ASN A 158 2.97 -14.09 -4.91
N TYR A 159 3.53 -13.41 -3.90
CA TYR A 159 3.57 -13.93 -2.53
C TYR A 159 2.16 -14.04 -1.95
N ALA A 160 1.31 -13.01 -2.09
CA ALA A 160 -0.09 -13.05 -1.66
C ALA A 160 -0.89 -14.18 -2.33
N ARG A 161 -0.68 -14.41 -3.64
CA ARG A 161 -1.28 -15.56 -4.35
C ARG A 161 -0.88 -16.89 -3.73
N LYS A 162 0.40 -17.06 -3.36
CA LYS A 162 0.88 -18.28 -2.70
C LYS A 162 0.25 -18.49 -1.32
N GLN A 163 -0.08 -17.41 -0.63
CA GLN A 163 -0.79 -17.45 0.66
C GLN A 163 -2.32 -17.63 0.50
N GLY A 164 -2.84 -17.71 -0.73
CA GLY A 164 -4.28 -17.82 -0.99
C GLY A 164 -5.08 -16.59 -0.52
N LEU A 165 -4.43 -15.42 -0.47
CA LEU A 165 -5.03 -14.19 -0.01
C LEU A 165 -5.86 -13.55 -1.12
N PRO A 166 -7.14 -13.15 -0.90
CA PRO A 166 -7.89 -12.37 -1.88
C PRO A 166 -7.12 -11.12 -2.34
N ILE A 167 -7.13 -10.85 -3.64
CA ILE A 167 -6.37 -9.74 -4.25
C ILE A 167 -7.29 -8.85 -5.07
N ILE A 168 -7.21 -7.55 -4.84
CA ILE A 168 -7.80 -6.51 -5.68
C ILE A 168 -6.66 -5.84 -6.45
N LEU A 169 -6.72 -5.86 -7.78
CA LEU A 169 -5.75 -5.20 -8.63
C LEU A 169 -6.35 -3.92 -9.23
N ILE A 170 -5.60 -2.82 -9.18
CA ILE A 170 -5.87 -1.60 -9.93
C ILE A 170 -4.80 -1.48 -11.01
N HIS A 171 -5.20 -1.51 -12.28
CA HIS A 171 -4.27 -1.39 -13.39
C HIS A 171 -3.60 0.01 -13.38
N PRO A 172 -2.26 0.12 -13.42
CA PRO A 172 -1.53 1.38 -13.26
C PRO A 172 -1.81 2.42 -14.35
N ASP A 173 -2.12 2.01 -15.58
CA ASP A 173 -2.41 2.96 -16.67
C ASP A 173 -3.91 3.26 -16.87
N THR A 174 -4.77 2.24 -16.85
CA THR A 174 -6.23 2.39 -17.11
C THR A 174 -7.05 2.65 -15.85
N ALA A 175 -6.50 2.32 -14.67
CA ALA A 175 -7.21 2.27 -13.39
C ALA A 175 -8.42 1.30 -13.38
N ALA A 176 -8.44 0.33 -14.30
CA ALA A 176 -9.39 -0.77 -14.27
C ALA A 176 -9.15 -1.63 -13.02
N VAL A 177 -10.24 -2.13 -12.42
CA VAL A 177 -10.19 -2.97 -11.23
C VAL A 177 -10.48 -4.41 -11.61
N SER A 178 -9.66 -5.34 -11.14
CA SER A 178 -9.93 -6.79 -11.21
C SER A 178 -9.75 -7.42 -9.83
N ARG A 179 -10.36 -8.59 -9.61
CA ARG A 179 -10.32 -9.31 -8.32
C ARG A 179 -9.91 -10.75 -8.54
N GLU A 180 -9.10 -11.26 -7.63
CA GLU A 180 -8.72 -12.67 -7.53
C GLU A 180 -9.18 -13.18 -6.17
N SER A 181 -10.01 -14.22 -6.19
CA SER A 181 -10.48 -14.91 -4.99
C SER A 181 -9.94 -16.33 -5.00
N PHE A 182 -9.63 -16.86 -3.82
CA PHE A 182 -9.16 -18.22 -3.64
C PHE A 182 -10.20 -18.95 -2.79
N GLU A 183 -10.68 -20.09 -3.28
CA GLU A 183 -11.50 -20.99 -2.47
C GLU A 183 -10.60 -21.54 -1.33
N ARG A 184 -11.08 -21.45 -0.10
CA ARG A 184 -10.44 -22.06 1.08
C ARG A 184 -11.13 -23.36 1.42
#